data_AF-A0A6A7LDN4-F1
#
_entry.id   AF-A0A6A7LDN4-F1
#
_cell.length_a   1.000
_cell.length_b   1.000
_cell.length_c   1.000
_cell.angle_alpha   90.00
_cell.angle_beta   90.00
_cell.angle_gamma   90.00
#
_symmetry.space_group_name_H-M   'P 1'
#
loop_
_entity.id
_entity.type
_entity.pdbx_description
1 polymer ?
#
loop_
_entity_poly.entity_id
_entity_poly.type
_entity_poly.pdbx_seq_one_letter_code
_entity_poly.pdbx_strand_id
1 'polypeptide(L)'
;MVGAISVENANVRLKNVKITGFDTAIAAKNSSLNMSDMTFDSNSVALDLERSPTTIINSQFINNRIDLIVDSTPLYVIDSILKNIISRVDSMPFEDVRTNPYKVKAQAKEALRTSDGVSKRTKFIGVIKTVKEYAGYATTFYALFQLIMYMLGG
;
A
#
# COMPACT_ATOMS: atom_id res chain seq x y z
N MET A 1 2.72 -11.34 17.15
CA MET A 1 1.34 -11.11 16.69
C MET A 1 0.66 -12.47 16.65
N VAL A 2 -0.44 -12.67 17.37
CA VAL A 2 -1.11 -13.98 17.47
C VAL A 2 -2.46 -13.86 16.78
N GLY A 3 -2.56 -14.39 15.56
CA GLY A 3 -3.84 -14.64 14.91
C GLY A 3 -4.24 -16.11 15.04
N ALA A 4 -5.47 -16.46 14.63
CA ALA A 4 -5.87 -17.87 14.49
C ALA A 4 -4.91 -18.62 13.56
N ILE A 5 -4.46 -17.92 12.51
CA ILE A 5 -3.33 -18.32 11.68
C ILE A 5 -2.32 -17.18 11.69
N SER A 6 -1.13 -17.46 12.25
CA SER A 6 0.03 -16.57 12.12
C SER A 6 1.01 -17.15 11.10
N VAL A 7 1.32 -16.38 10.07
CA VAL A 7 2.23 -16.77 8.99
C VAL A 7 3.40 -15.79 8.93
N GLU A 8 4.62 -16.31 8.93
CA GLU A 8 5.82 -15.50 8.79
C GLU A 8 6.82 -16.15 7.82
N ASN A 9 7.33 -15.36 6.88
CA ASN A 9 8.30 -15.77 5.85
C ASN A 9 7.90 -17.04 5.07
N ALA A 10 6.61 -17.18 4.73
CA ALA A 10 6.10 -18.38 4.07
C ALA A 10 5.16 -18.08 2.90
N ASN A 11 4.97 -19.09 2.05
CA ASN A 11 3.95 -19.08 0.99
C ASN A 11 2.82 -20.03 1.41
N VAL A 12 1.63 -19.48 1.62
CA VAL A 12 0.49 -20.22 2.17
C VAL A 12 -0.69 -20.17 1.21
N ARG A 13 -1.31 -21.33 1.03
CA ARG A 13 -2.58 -21.47 0.31
C ARG A 13 -3.65 -21.95 1.27
N LEU A 14 -4.73 -21.20 1.38
CA LEU A 14 -5.91 -21.58 2.17
C LEU A 14 -7.10 -21.72 1.25
N LYS A 15 -7.86 -22.80 1.41
CA LYS A 15 -9.07 -23.04 0.62
C LYS A 15 -10.18 -23.59 1.48
N ASN A 16 -11.39 -23.05 1.33
CA ASN A 16 -12.60 -23.53 2.00
C ASN A 16 -12.44 -23.55 3.53
N VAL A 17 -12.00 -22.42 4.11
CA VAL A 17 -11.75 -22.29 5.56
C VAL A 17 -12.69 -21.24 6.15
N LYS A 18 -13.32 -21.59 7.27
CA LYS A 18 -14.05 -20.65 8.12
C LYS A 18 -13.23 -20.33 9.37
N ILE A 19 -13.02 -19.04 9.65
CA ILE A 19 -12.35 -18.54 10.87
C ILE A 19 -13.31 -17.61 11.61
N THR A 20 -13.55 -17.88 12.89
CA THR A 20 -14.58 -17.17 13.65
C THR A 20 -14.21 -16.90 15.10
N GLY A 21 -14.58 -15.72 15.61
CA GLY A 21 -14.47 -15.36 17.02
C GLY A 21 -13.06 -15.01 17.50
N PHE A 22 -12.12 -14.68 16.61
CA PHE A 22 -10.74 -14.34 16.97
C PHE A 22 -10.49 -12.83 17.00
N ASP A 23 -9.53 -12.41 17.83
CA ASP A 23 -9.05 -11.02 17.79
C ASP A 23 -8.42 -10.68 16.44
N THR A 24 -7.58 -11.56 15.90
CA THR A 24 -7.11 -11.48 14.51
C THR A 24 -7.29 -12.85 13.86
N ALA A 25 -8.04 -12.96 12.76
CA ALA A 25 -8.23 -14.25 12.10
C ALA A 25 -6.95 -14.70 11.37
N ILE A 26 -6.35 -13.87 10.51
CA ILE A 26 -5.05 -14.17 9.91
C ILE A 26 -4.11 -12.98 10.09
N ALA A 27 -2.95 -13.24 10.67
CA ALA A 27 -1.83 -12.33 10.73
C ALA A 27 -0.71 -12.85 9.83
N ALA A 28 -0.30 -12.07 8.83
CA ALA A 28 0.75 -12.46 7.90
C ALA A 28 1.84 -11.41 7.80
N LYS A 29 3.09 -11.84 7.97
CA LYS A 29 4.27 -11.00 7.86
C LYS A 29 5.25 -11.54 6.84
N ASN A 30 5.68 -10.70 5.89
CA ASN A 30 6.63 -11.07 4.83
C ASN A 30 6.25 -12.39 4.12
N SER A 31 4.96 -12.61 3.88
CA SER A 31 4.42 -13.90 3.42
C SER A 31 3.53 -13.73 2.19
N SER A 32 3.38 -14.76 1.37
CA SER A 32 2.44 -14.74 0.25
C SER A 32 1.22 -15.58 0.58
N LEU A 33 0.02 -15.03 0.41
CA LEU A 33 -1.23 -15.74 0.69
C LEU A 33 -2.08 -15.86 -0.57
N ASN A 34 -2.52 -17.08 -0.86
CA ASN A 34 -3.53 -17.35 -1.87
C ASN A 34 -4.73 -18.02 -1.20
N MET A 35 -5.83 -17.29 -1.11
CA MET A 35 -7.01 -17.68 -0.35
C MET A 35 -8.23 -17.79 -1.27
N SER A 36 -8.93 -18.91 -1.19
CA SER A 36 -10.16 -19.15 -1.97
C SER A 36 -11.26 -19.74 -1.10
N ASP A 37 -12.50 -19.31 -1.29
CA ASP A 37 -13.66 -19.87 -0.57
C ASP A 37 -13.55 -19.68 0.95
N MET A 38 -13.06 -18.53 1.43
CA MET A 38 -12.90 -18.26 2.87
C MET A 38 -14.16 -17.66 3.49
N THR A 39 -14.39 -17.91 4.77
CA THR A 39 -15.40 -17.19 5.57
C THR A 39 -14.75 -16.64 6.84
N PHE A 40 -14.69 -15.33 6.98
CA PHE A 40 -14.22 -14.64 8.19
C PHE A 40 -15.42 -14.07 8.93
N ASP A 41 -15.77 -14.63 10.08
CA ASP A 41 -17.02 -14.32 10.80
C ASP A 41 -16.78 -13.89 12.25
N SER A 42 -17.25 -12.71 12.64
CA SER A 42 -17.25 -12.26 14.04
C SER A 42 -15.84 -12.16 14.65
N ASN A 43 -14.86 -11.67 13.88
CA ASN A 43 -13.48 -11.41 14.34
C ASN A 43 -13.26 -9.92 14.64
N SER A 44 -12.33 -9.57 15.56
CA SER A 44 -11.96 -8.17 15.75
C SER A 44 -11.22 -7.61 14.52
N VAL A 45 -10.32 -8.40 13.93
CA VAL A 45 -9.64 -8.13 12.65
C VAL A 45 -9.67 -9.40 11.81
N ALA A 46 -10.20 -9.38 10.59
CA ALA A 46 -10.19 -10.57 9.75
C ALA A 46 -8.80 -10.82 9.14
N LEU A 47 -8.16 -9.81 8.55
CA LEU A 47 -6.82 -9.95 7.95
C LEU A 47 -5.90 -8.82 8.39
N ASP A 48 -4.73 -9.16 8.91
CA ASP A 48 -3.63 -8.23 9.22
C ASP A 48 -2.39 -8.63 8.42
N LEU A 49 -2.06 -7.83 7.40
CA LEU A 49 -1.09 -8.17 6.36
C LEU A 49 0.06 -7.16 6.34
N GLU A 50 1.19 -7.54 6.94
CA GLU A 50 2.44 -6.78 6.90
C GLU A 50 3.33 -7.30 5.76
N ARG A 51 3.54 -6.48 4.72
CA ARG A 51 4.39 -6.82 3.56
C ARG A 51 4.05 -8.18 2.94
N SER A 52 2.77 -8.53 2.94
CA SER A 52 2.30 -9.87 2.57
C SER A 52 1.36 -9.82 1.37
N PRO A 53 1.87 -10.00 0.12
CA PRO A 53 1.02 -10.06 -1.07
C PRO A 53 -0.07 -11.13 -0.90
N THR A 54 -1.32 -10.74 -1.11
CA THR A 54 -2.46 -11.61 -0.80
C THR A 54 -3.50 -11.55 -1.92
N THR A 55 -3.92 -12.73 -2.38
CA THR A 55 -5.03 -12.92 -3.32
C THR A 55 -6.19 -13.59 -2.59
N ILE A 56 -7.40 -13.04 -2.74
CA ILE A 56 -8.62 -13.53 -2.09
C ILE A 56 -9.70 -13.73 -3.16
N ILE A 57 -10.24 -14.95 -3.27
CA ILE A 57 -11.20 -15.34 -4.31
C ILE A 57 -12.42 -15.97 -3.65
N ASN A 58 -13.63 -15.53 -4.02
CA ASN A 58 -14.89 -16.11 -3.55
C ASN A 58 -14.99 -16.22 -2.00
N SER A 59 -14.54 -15.19 -1.29
CA SER A 59 -14.52 -15.19 0.18
C SER A 59 -15.50 -14.18 0.77
N GLN A 60 -15.96 -14.45 1.99
CA GLN A 60 -16.93 -13.65 2.71
C GLN A 60 -16.34 -13.11 4.02
N PHE A 61 -16.64 -11.85 4.32
CA PHE A 61 -16.31 -11.17 5.57
C PHE A 61 -17.62 -10.77 6.22
N ILE A 62 -17.91 -11.29 7.42
CA ILE A 62 -19.21 -11.20 8.07
C ILE A 62 -19.00 -10.77 9.52
N ASN A 63 -19.69 -9.73 9.99
CA ASN A 63 -19.69 -9.30 11.39
C ASN A 63 -18.29 -9.05 12.02
N ASN A 64 -17.25 -8.81 11.21
CA ASN A 64 -15.94 -8.46 11.76
C ASN A 64 -15.91 -6.99 12.14
N ARG A 65 -15.11 -6.62 13.15
CA ARG A 65 -14.92 -5.20 13.49
C ARG A 65 -14.05 -4.48 12.46
N ILE A 66 -13.04 -5.16 11.91
CA ILE A 66 -12.19 -4.69 10.81
C ILE A 66 -11.98 -5.85 9.83
N ASP A 67 -12.29 -5.66 8.55
CA ASP A 67 -12.14 -6.74 7.56
C ASP A 67 -10.69 -6.92 7.10
N LEU A 68 -9.95 -5.83 6.92
CA LEU A 68 -8.63 -5.88 6.31
C LEU A 68 -7.74 -4.72 6.77
N ILE A 69 -6.55 -5.07 7.23
CA ILE A 69 -5.42 -4.17 7.50
C ILE A 69 -4.30 -4.60 6.57
N VAL A 70 -3.88 -3.70 5.67
CA VAL A 70 -2.77 -3.95 4.74
C VAL A 70 -1.72 -2.88 4.95
N ASP A 71 -0.59 -3.27 5.53
CA ASP A 71 0.52 -2.36 5.81
C ASP A 71 1.45 -2.21 4.58
N SER A 72 0.94 -2.51 3.39
CA SER A 72 1.75 -2.56 2.18
C SER A 72 0.94 -2.26 0.90
N THR A 73 1.00 -1.02 0.42
CA THR A 73 0.65 -0.65 -0.96
C THR A 73 1.39 -1.60 -1.93
N PRO A 74 0.74 -2.36 -2.82
CA PRO A 74 1.45 -3.29 -3.69
C PRO A 74 2.58 -2.59 -4.49
N LEU A 75 3.72 -3.24 -4.73
CA LEU A 75 4.85 -2.60 -5.43
C LEU A 75 4.46 -2.13 -6.84
N TYR A 76 3.53 -2.80 -7.51
CA TYR A 76 3.00 -2.37 -8.80
C TYR A 76 2.16 -1.08 -8.70
N VAL A 77 1.45 -0.88 -7.58
CA VAL A 77 0.73 0.36 -7.28
C VAL A 77 1.75 1.46 -7.01
N ILE A 78 2.79 1.20 -6.22
CA ILE A 78 3.90 2.14 -6.02
C ILE A 78 4.54 2.54 -7.35
N ASP A 79 4.86 1.58 -8.23
CA ASP A 79 5.45 1.88 -9.54
C ASP A 79 4.51 2.70 -10.43
N SER A 80 3.20 2.41 -10.38
CA SER A 80 2.18 3.17 -11.10
C SER A 80 2.08 4.61 -10.59
N ILE A 81 2.11 4.81 -9.27
CA ILE A 81 2.08 6.13 -8.65
C ILE A 81 3.37 6.90 -9.00
N LEU A 82 4.53 6.26 -8.89
CA LEU A 82 5.82 6.88 -9.23
C LEU A 82 5.89 7.32 -10.70
N LYS A 83 5.39 6.50 -11.63
CA LYS A 83 5.28 6.87 -13.05
C LYS A 83 4.35 8.07 -13.27
N ASN A 84 3.19 8.09 -12.59
CA ASN A 84 2.28 9.23 -12.64
C ASN A 84 2.91 10.50 -12.08
N ILE A 85 3.63 10.42 -10.96
CA ILE A 85 4.38 11.55 -10.39
C ILE A 85 5.38 12.10 -11.42
N ILE A 86 6.18 11.23 -12.04
CA ILE A 86 7.16 11.66 -13.06
C ILE A 86 6.46 12.34 -14.24
N SER A 87 5.40 11.74 -14.78
CA SER A 87 4.66 12.30 -15.91
C SER A 87 4.00 13.64 -15.58
N ARG A 88 3.45 13.79 -14.38
CA ARG A 88 2.81 15.04 -13.96
C ARG A 88 3.84 16.14 -13.72
N VAL A 89 4.95 15.82 -13.06
CA VAL A 89 6.06 16.75 -12.86
C VAL A 89 6.66 17.21 -14.19
N ASP A 90 6.73 16.34 -15.21
CA ASP A 90 7.23 16.70 -16.54
C ASP A 90 6.35 17.72 -17.28
N SER A 91 5.10 17.84 -16.88
CA SER A 91 4.13 18.80 -17.43
C SER A 91 3.88 19.99 -16.51
N MET A 92 4.55 20.07 -15.35
CA MET A 92 4.38 21.19 -14.42
C MET A 92 5.22 22.39 -14.86
N PRO A 93 4.61 23.57 -15.03
CA PRO A 93 5.38 24.80 -15.14
C PRO A 93 6.12 25.07 -13.82
N PHE A 94 7.26 25.74 -13.90
CA PHE A 94 7.98 26.18 -12.71
C PHE A 94 7.22 27.35 -12.09
N GLU A 95 6.35 27.07 -11.13
CA GLU A 95 5.42 28.07 -10.59
C GLU A 95 5.98 28.83 -9.38
N ASP A 96 6.77 28.18 -8.52
CA ASP A 96 7.23 28.76 -7.25
C ASP A 96 8.69 28.37 -6.92
N VAL A 97 9.51 29.35 -6.53
CA VAL A 97 10.93 29.20 -6.14
C VAL A 97 11.10 28.26 -4.93
N ARG A 98 10.08 28.14 -4.08
CA ARG A 98 10.04 27.25 -2.91
C ARG A 98 9.81 25.78 -3.29
N THR A 99 9.43 25.53 -4.54
CA THR A 99 9.22 24.17 -5.04
C THR A 99 10.28 23.85 -6.10
N ASN A 100 10.83 22.64 -6.02
CA ASN A 100 11.73 22.14 -7.05
C ASN A 100 11.18 20.84 -7.63
N PRO A 101 10.39 20.90 -8.72
CA PRO A 101 9.84 19.73 -9.38
C PRO A 101 10.91 18.69 -9.77
N TYR A 102 12.11 19.13 -10.15
CA TYR A 102 13.21 18.22 -10.48
C TYR A 102 13.66 17.35 -9.29
N LYS A 103 13.57 17.86 -8.05
CA LYS A 103 13.86 17.07 -6.84
C LYS A 103 12.87 15.91 -6.69
N VAL A 104 11.57 16.19 -6.85
CA VAL A 104 10.51 15.17 -6.77
C VAL A 104 10.68 14.14 -7.89
N LYS A 105 10.97 14.59 -9.12
CA LYS A 105 11.26 13.70 -10.26
C LYS A 105 12.46 12.80 -10.00
N ALA A 106 13.55 13.35 -9.47
CA ALA A 106 14.77 12.60 -9.18
C ALA A 106 14.50 11.51 -8.13
N GLN A 107 13.84 11.87 -7.02
CA GLN A 107 13.45 10.92 -5.97
C GLN A 107 12.52 9.82 -6.52
N ALA A 108 11.55 10.19 -7.38
CA ALA A 108 10.62 9.24 -7.96
C ALA A 108 11.32 8.25 -8.92
N LYS A 109 12.26 8.73 -9.75
CA LYS A 109 13.09 7.88 -10.61
C LYS A 109 13.98 6.93 -9.81
N GLU A 110 14.55 7.41 -8.71
CA GLU A 110 15.38 6.60 -7.82
C GLU A 110 14.56 5.49 -7.15
N ALA A 111 13.37 5.80 -6.64
CA ALA A 111 12.44 4.83 -6.09
C ALA A 111 12.05 3.78 -7.14
N LEU A 112 11.74 4.21 -8.37
CA LEU A 112 11.30 3.32 -9.46
C LEU A 112 12.39 2.32 -9.88
N ARG A 113 13.67 2.76 -9.89
CA ARG A 113 14.83 1.92 -10.22
C ARG A 113 15.24 0.94 -9.11
N THR A 114 14.69 1.08 -7.92
CA THR A 114 15.06 0.26 -6.77
C THR A 114 14.35 -1.08 -6.85
N SER A 115 15.07 -2.20 -6.97
CA SER A 115 14.45 -3.54 -7.07
C SER A 115 13.98 -4.11 -5.73
N ASP A 116 14.65 -3.74 -4.64
CA ASP A 116 14.28 -4.19 -3.29
C ASP A 116 12.95 -3.56 -2.84
N GLY A 117 11.99 -4.39 -2.47
CA GLY A 117 10.64 -3.96 -2.11
C GLY A 117 10.59 -3.09 -0.85
N VAL A 118 11.44 -3.36 0.13
CA VAL A 118 11.51 -2.57 1.38
C VAL A 118 12.11 -1.19 1.08
N SER A 119 13.25 -1.15 0.41
CA SER A 119 13.91 0.10 0.01
C SER A 119 13.05 0.94 -0.94
N LYS A 120 12.34 0.30 -1.89
CA LYS A 120 11.39 1.00 -2.79
C LYS A 120 10.29 1.69 -2.00
N ARG A 121 9.71 1.03 -0.99
CA ARG A 121 8.67 1.62 -0.11
C ARG A 121 9.22 2.80 0.70
N THR A 122 10.40 2.65 1.30
CA THR A 122 11.06 3.73 2.05
C THR A 122 11.27 4.96 1.17
N LYS A 123 11.78 4.76 -0.06
CA LYS A 123 11.98 5.84 -1.03
C LYS A 123 10.65 6.43 -1.50
N PHE A 124 9.63 5.61 -1.74
CA PHE A 124 8.29 6.06 -2.10
C PHE A 124 7.66 6.96 -1.03
N ILE A 125 7.77 6.58 0.26
CA ILE A 125 7.34 7.42 1.38
C ILE A 125 8.11 8.76 1.38
N GLY A 126 9.41 8.73 1.08
CA GLY A 126 10.22 9.93 0.89
C GLY A 126 9.68 10.85 -0.20
N VAL A 127 9.29 10.30 -1.36
CA VAL A 127 8.67 11.05 -2.46
C VAL A 127 7.35 11.69 -2.00
N ILE A 128 6.47 10.93 -1.33
CA ILE A 128 5.20 11.46 -0.83
C ILE A 128 5.41 12.61 0.15
N LYS A 129 6.38 12.48 1.07
CA LYS A 129 6.72 13.55 2.02
C LYS A 129 7.10 14.84 1.31
N THR A 130 7.98 14.77 0.30
CA THR A 130 8.37 15.95 -0.49
C THR A 130 7.18 16.54 -1.25
N VAL A 131 6.33 15.70 -1.86
CA VAL A 131 5.13 16.17 -2.58
C VAL A 131 4.16 16.86 -1.62
N LYS A 132 3.94 16.30 -0.42
CA LYS A 132 3.09 16.90 0.63
C LYS A 132 3.64 18.24 1.13
N GLU A 133 4.96 18.34 1.31
CA GLU A 133 5.61 19.59 1.68
C GLU A 133 5.35 20.67 0.61
N TYR A 134 5.55 20.34 -0.66
CA TYR A 134 5.36 21.28 -1.76
C TYR A 134 3.89 21.63 -2.01
N ALA A 135 2.96 20.74 -1.67
CA ALA A 135 1.53 21.01 -1.71
C ALA A 135 1.11 22.18 -0.80
N GLY A 136 1.91 22.51 0.23
CA GLY A 136 1.69 23.71 1.05
C GLY A 136 2.06 25.03 0.36
N TYR A 137 2.82 24.99 -0.74
CA TYR A 137 3.33 26.17 -1.44
C TYR A 137 2.74 26.34 -2.83
N ALA A 138 2.37 25.25 -3.52
CA ALA A 138 1.90 25.28 -4.90
C ALA A 138 0.65 24.42 -5.12
N THR A 139 -0.35 24.99 -5.81
CA THR A 139 -1.63 24.33 -6.13
C THR A 139 -1.46 23.12 -7.03
N THR A 140 -0.48 23.14 -7.93
CA THR A 140 -0.10 21.99 -8.78
C THR A 140 0.41 20.80 -7.97
N PHE A 141 1.21 21.04 -6.93
CA PHE A 141 1.63 19.98 -6.01
C PHE A 141 0.51 19.50 -5.09
N TYR A 142 -0.41 20.39 -4.70
CA TYR A 142 -1.61 20.00 -3.97
C TYR A 142 -2.50 19.04 -4.78
N ALA A 143 -2.74 19.37 -6.05
CA ALA A 143 -3.48 18.49 -6.97
C ALA A 143 -2.78 17.13 -7.17
N LEU A 144 -1.44 17.14 -7.30
CA LEU A 144 -0.66 15.91 -7.38
C LEU A 144 -0.76 15.08 -6.09
N PHE A 145 -0.70 15.72 -4.93
CA PHE A 145 -0.85 15.05 -3.64
C PHE A 145 -2.23 14.40 -3.50
N GLN A 146 -3.31 15.10 -3.85
CA GLN A 146 -4.66 14.54 -3.85
C GLN A 146 -4.79 13.31 -4.77
N LEU A 147 -4.22 13.38 -5.98
CA LEU A 147 -4.21 12.26 -6.91
C LEU A 147 -3.46 11.04 -6.34
N ILE A 148 -2.33 11.26 -5.67
CA ILE A 148 -1.58 10.18 -4.99
C ILE A 148 -2.44 9.55 -3.90
N MET A 149 -3.13 10.36 -3.08
CA MET A 149 -3.99 9.84 -2.01
C MET A 149 -5.16 9.01 -2.57
N TYR A 150 -5.81 9.48 -3.64
CA TYR A 150 -6.85 8.73 -4.33
C TYR A 150 -6.34 7.37 -4.85
N MET A 151 -5.15 7.34 -5.47
CA MET A 151 -4.55 6.08 -5.96
C MET A 151 -4.14 5.12 -4.83
N LEU A 152 -4.00 5.60 -3.60
CA LEU A 152 -3.72 4.80 -2.42
C LEU A 152 -4.98 4.26 -1.72
N GLY A 153 -6.18 4.59 -2.23
CA GLY A 153 -7.46 4.19 -1.66
C GLY A 153 -8.04 5.19 -0.64
N GLY A 154 -7.62 6.46 -0.72
CA GLY A 154 -8.26 7.58 -0.01
C GLY A 154 -9.51 8.11 -0.68
#